data_AF-A0A5C6LZZ9-F1
#
_entry.id   AF-A0A5C6LZZ9-F1
#
_cell.length_a   1.000
_cell.length_b   1.000
_cell.length_c   1.000
_cell.angle_alpha   90.00
_cell.angle_beta   90.00
_cell.angle_gamma   90.00
#
_symmetry.space_group_name_H-M   'P 1'
#
loop_
_entity.id
_entity.type
_entity.pdbx_description
1 polymer ?
#
loop_
_entity_poly.entity_id
_entity_poly.type
_entity_poly.pdbx_seq_one_letter_code
_entity_poly.pdbx_strand_id
1 'polypeptide(L)'
;MTTGIIIGLIVIAFVAVTLYKKKSSSGQSYYPSTVPSTVDKTVPDSAVGFGYKCMWFAVKTENKNRLAEILKLKNLTDCNWQVGIDKAYNGSVFITPTIDGWTLVCGWGLPHGDSKEGIDEVKNILQTLSKEFGEAQFFCTHRVTEYHCWIKATNGQVERVYSYLGESGENIAIEGQPTEFERTLKLANTFSDEAKDEKYFEREDLVWADEELLMQVAEHWSIDPTKFDERKDIAPSLGLLGQR
;
A
#
# COMPACT_ATOMS: atom_id res chain seq x y z
N MET A 1 -33.45 8.27 -36.17
CA MET A 1 -33.59 8.61 -34.73
C MET A 1 -32.63 7.85 -33.82
N THR A 2 -32.02 6.74 -34.26
CA THR A 2 -31.12 5.90 -33.46
C THR A 2 -29.69 6.46 -33.32
N THR A 3 -29.15 7.13 -34.35
CA THR A 3 -27.77 7.65 -34.34
C THR A 3 -27.56 8.83 -33.38
N GLY A 4 -28.57 9.70 -33.20
CA GLY A 4 -28.49 10.82 -32.26
C GLY A 4 -28.50 10.40 -30.79
N ILE A 5 -29.14 9.28 -30.47
CA ILE A 5 -29.21 8.72 -29.11
C ILE A 5 -27.86 8.10 -28.72
N ILE A 6 -27.21 7.39 -29.65
CA ILE A 6 -25.89 6.76 -29.41
C ILE A 6 -24.82 7.83 -29.17
N ILE A 7 -24.80 8.90 -29.98
CA ILE A 7 -23.84 10.01 -29.79
C ILE A 7 -24.11 10.72 -28.45
N GLY A 8 -25.37 10.92 -28.08
CA GLY A 8 -25.75 11.49 -26.78
C GLY A 8 -25.24 10.67 -25.58
N LEU A 9 -25.39 9.33 -25.63
CA LEU A 9 -24.92 8.43 -24.57
C LEU A 9 -23.40 8.39 -24.45
N ILE A 10 -22.66 8.41 -25.57
CA ILE A 10 -21.20 8.46 -25.57
C ILE A 10 -20.70 9.78 -24.97
N VAL A 11 -21.33 10.91 -25.30
CA VAL A 11 -20.98 12.22 -24.73
C VAL A 11 -21.29 12.26 -23.23
N ILE A 12 -22.43 11.73 -22.80
CA ILE A 12 -22.78 11.65 -21.37
C ILE A 12 -21.80 10.75 -20.61
N ALA A 13 -21.45 9.59 -21.16
CA ALA A 13 -20.45 8.69 -20.58
C ALA A 13 -19.06 9.35 -20.51
N PHE A 14 -18.65 10.05 -21.56
CA PHE A 14 -17.37 10.77 -21.58
C PHE A 14 -17.35 11.93 -20.58
N VAL A 15 -18.44 12.68 -20.45
CA VAL A 15 -18.59 13.75 -19.45
C VAL A 15 -18.64 13.16 -18.04
N ALA A 16 -19.33 12.04 -17.82
CA ALA A 16 -19.36 11.36 -16.53
C ALA A 16 -17.98 10.82 -16.13
N VAL A 17 -17.24 10.19 -17.06
CA VAL A 17 -15.87 9.71 -16.84
C VAL A 17 -14.90 10.86 -16.58
N THR A 18 -15.02 11.97 -17.30
CA THR A 18 -14.17 13.16 -17.07
C THR A 18 -14.50 13.87 -15.76
N LEU A 19 -15.77 13.95 -15.37
CA LEU A 19 -16.18 14.49 -14.06
C LEU A 19 -15.79 13.55 -12.91
N TYR A 20 -15.84 12.24 -13.12
CA TYR A 20 -15.40 11.24 -12.15
C TYR A 20 -13.87 11.26 -11.97
N LYS A 21 -13.10 11.30 -13.07
CA LYS A 21 -11.64 11.54 -13.03
C LYS A 21 -11.27 12.86 -12.37
N LYS A 22 -12.07 13.92 -12.56
CA LYS A 22 -11.85 15.23 -11.91
C LYS A 22 -12.26 15.25 -10.43
N LYS A 23 -13.11 14.32 -9.99
CA LYS A 23 -13.53 14.15 -8.58
C LYS A 23 -12.64 13.17 -7.80
N SER A 24 -11.88 12.33 -8.50
CA SER A 24 -10.77 11.51 -7.97
C SER A 24 -9.50 12.35 -7.69
N SER A 25 -9.66 13.64 -7.36
CA SER A 25 -8.66 14.33 -6.56
C SER A 25 -8.84 13.86 -5.12
N SER A 26 -8.12 12.81 -4.76
CA SER A 26 -7.94 12.24 -3.42
C SER A 26 -8.03 13.32 -2.32
N GLY A 27 -9.22 13.50 -1.75
CA GLY A 27 -9.38 14.23 -0.50
C GLY A 27 -8.72 13.40 0.58
N GLN A 28 -7.45 13.68 0.88
CA GLN A 28 -6.74 13.08 2.01
C GLN A 28 -7.62 13.27 3.25
N SER A 29 -8.20 12.18 3.75
CA SER A 29 -9.06 12.25 4.94
C SER A 29 -8.15 12.60 6.11
N TYR A 30 -8.25 13.83 6.63
CA TYR A 30 -7.57 14.22 7.84
C TYR A 30 -8.04 13.34 9.00
N TYR A 31 -7.13 12.61 9.63
CA TYR A 31 -7.41 11.88 10.84
C TYR A 31 -7.05 12.75 12.03
N PRO A 32 -8.01 13.15 12.89
CA PRO A 32 -7.67 13.91 14.08
C PRO A 32 -6.59 13.16 14.85
N SER A 33 -5.47 13.84 15.10
CA SER A 33 -4.33 13.26 15.81
C SER A 33 -4.82 12.67 17.13
N THR A 34 -4.46 11.41 17.36
CA THR A 34 -4.84 10.69 18.58
C THR A 34 -3.80 10.86 19.68
N VAL A 35 -2.66 11.45 19.34
CA VAL A 35 -1.50 11.61 20.21
C VAL A 35 -1.49 13.01 20.81
N PRO A 36 -1.49 13.16 22.15
CA PRO A 36 -1.39 14.46 22.79
C PRO A 36 -0.13 15.21 22.35
N SER A 37 -0.25 16.52 22.11
CA SER A 37 0.88 17.38 21.73
C SER A 37 2.00 17.45 22.78
N THR A 38 1.74 16.97 23.99
CA THR A 38 2.68 16.89 25.11
C THR A 38 3.61 15.68 25.04
N VAL A 39 3.35 14.71 24.14
CA VAL A 39 4.22 13.53 23.99
C VAL A 39 5.56 13.96 23.41
N ASP A 40 6.64 13.66 24.13
CA ASP A 40 8.00 13.89 23.63
C ASP A 40 8.38 12.80 22.61
N LYS A 41 8.38 13.19 21.33
CA LYS A 41 8.72 12.30 20.21
C LYS A 41 10.15 11.76 20.24
N THR A 42 11.03 12.29 21.08
CA THR A 42 12.44 11.88 21.17
C THR A 42 12.68 10.80 22.21
N VAL A 43 11.67 10.47 23.03
CA VAL A 43 11.73 9.37 24.00
C VAL A 43 11.24 8.08 23.34
N PRO A 44 12.07 7.01 23.26
CA PRO A 44 11.66 5.72 22.71
C PRO A 44 10.45 5.13 23.44
N ASP A 45 9.49 4.63 22.67
CA ASP A 45 8.28 3.94 23.14
C ASP A 45 8.14 2.56 22.45
N SER A 46 7.10 1.82 22.83
CA SER A 46 6.85 0.47 22.30
C SER A 46 6.35 0.53 20.85
N ALA A 47 6.55 -0.55 20.11
CA ALA A 47 6.01 -0.67 18.76
C ALA A 47 4.49 -0.48 18.75
N VAL A 48 3.99 0.19 17.71
CA VAL A 48 2.57 0.51 17.54
C VAL A 48 2.08 -0.15 16.25
N GLY A 49 0.97 -0.89 16.37
CA GLY A 49 0.34 -1.54 15.23
C GLY A 49 -0.18 -0.56 14.19
N PHE A 50 -0.04 -0.93 12.91
CA PHE A 50 -0.62 -0.20 11.78
C PHE A 50 -0.93 -1.14 10.63
N GLY A 51 -1.55 -0.65 9.56
CA GLY A 51 -1.69 -1.40 8.31
C GLY A 51 -2.98 -1.06 7.59
N TYR A 52 -4.10 -1.01 8.32
CA TYR A 52 -5.38 -0.67 7.74
C TYR A 52 -5.48 0.78 7.30
N LYS A 53 -6.16 1.02 6.17
CA LYS A 53 -6.23 2.33 5.49
C LYS A 53 -4.86 3.05 5.47
N CYS A 54 -3.83 2.34 5.07
CA CYS A 54 -2.44 2.79 5.03
C CYS A 54 -1.72 2.21 3.81
N MET A 55 -0.49 2.66 3.61
CA MET A 55 0.46 2.10 2.65
C MET A 55 1.84 2.04 3.29
N TRP A 56 2.61 1.02 2.91
CA TRP A 56 3.97 0.89 3.38
C TRP A 56 4.86 0.10 2.42
N PHE A 57 6.14 0.40 2.50
CA PHE A 57 7.20 -0.47 2.00
C PHE A 57 7.73 -1.32 3.15
N ALA A 58 8.01 -2.60 2.90
CA ALA A 58 8.82 -3.45 3.78
C ALA A 58 10.14 -3.74 3.07
N VAL A 59 11.28 -3.39 3.68
CA VAL A 59 12.60 -3.51 3.06
C VAL A 59 13.56 -4.24 3.99
N LYS A 60 14.31 -5.21 3.45
CA LYS A 60 15.22 -6.07 4.21
C LYS A 60 16.54 -5.37 4.54
N THR A 61 16.49 -4.41 5.46
CA THR A 61 17.62 -3.53 5.83
C THR A 61 17.47 -2.97 7.24
N GLU A 62 18.58 -2.58 7.83
CA GLU A 62 18.65 -1.80 9.08
C GLU A 62 18.96 -0.31 8.82
N ASN A 63 19.28 0.06 7.58
CA ASN A 63 19.78 1.38 7.23
C ASN A 63 18.65 2.39 6.93
N LYS A 64 18.03 2.91 8.00
CA LYS A 64 16.94 3.89 7.92
C LYS A 64 17.32 5.18 7.17
N ASN A 65 18.55 5.67 7.37
CA ASN A 65 19.03 6.89 6.70
C ASN A 65 19.09 6.68 5.18
N ARG A 66 19.58 5.52 4.75
CA ARG A 66 19.67 5.22 3.33
C ARG A 66 18.30 5.01 2.69
N LEU A 67 17.34 4.43 3.42
CA LEU A 67 15.93 4.40 2.98
C LEU A 67 15.38 5.81 2.77
N ALA A 68 15.60 6.72 3.73
CA ALA A 68 15.17 8.10 3.63
C ALA A 68 15.77 8.82 2.41
N GLU A 69 17.06 8.60 2.13
CA GLU A 69 17.74 9.14 0.94
C GLU A 69 17.13 8.64 -0.38
N ILE A 70 16.94 7.33 -0.52
CA ILE A 70 16.37 6.72 -1.74
C ILE A 70 14.94 7.22 -1.97
N LEU A 71 14.16 7.33 -0.90
CA LEU A 71 12.80 7.87 -0.92
C LEU A 71 12.75 9.40 -1.00
N LYS A 72 13.90 10.07 -0.99
CA LYS A 72 14.07 11.53 -1.07
C LYS A 72 13.30 12.28 0.01
N LEU A 73 13.24 11.70 1.21
CA LEU A 73 12.57 12.31 2.35
C LEU A 73 13.35 13.54 2.84
N LYS A 74 12.60 14.55 3.28
CA LYS A 74 13.07 15.84 3.79
C LYS A 74 12.58 16.03 5.22
N ASN A 75 13.13 17.05 5.88
CA ASN A 75 12.76 17.43 7.25
C ASN A 75 12.88 16.25 8.24
N LEU A 76 13.94 15.44 8.07
CA LEU A 76 14.16 14.25 8.86
C LEU A 76 14.34 14.58 10.34
N THR A 77 13.59 13.90 11.19
CA THR A 77 13.78 13.95 12.64
C THR A 77 13.60 12.56 13.23
N ASP A 78 14.39 12.23 14.25
CA ASP A 78 14.12 11.06 15.08
C ASP A 78 12.72 11.19 15.69
N CYS A 79 12.00 10.06 15.71
CA CYS A 79 10.62 10.02 16.16
C CYS A 79 10.29 8.65 16.75
N ASN A 80 9.60 8.65 17.88
CA ASN A 80 9.04 7.46 18.49
C ASN A 80 7.86 6.91 17.66
N TRP A 81 7.39 5.71 18.00
CA TRP A 81 6.34 5.00 17.27
C TRP A 81 5.00 5.71 17.34
N GLN A 82 4.56 6.12 18.53
CA GLN A 82 3.24 6.71 18.70
C GLN A 82 3.08 7.97 17.85
N VAL A 83 4.05 8.89 17.90
CA VAL A 83 4.03 10.10 17.07
C VAL A 83 4.27 9.76 15.59
N GLY A 84 5.17 8.80 15.31
CA GLY A 84 5.51 8.39 13.94
C GLY A 84 4.31 7.87 13.17
N ILE A 85 3.59 6.90 13.75
CA ILE A 85 2.38 6.30 13.16
C ILE A 85 1.27 7.34 13.02
N ASP A 86 0.99 8.14 14.05
CA ASP A 86 -0.02 9.21 13.97
C ASP A 86 0.26 10.18 12.80
N LYS A 87 1.52 10.57 12.62
CA LYS A 87 1.92 11.44 11.51
C LYS A 87 1.89 10.73 10.16
N ALA A 88 2.21 9.44 10.11
CA ALA A 88 2.10 8.63 8.90
C ALA A 88 0.65 8.58 8.39
N TYR A 89 -0.32 8.41 9.29
CA TYR A 89 -1.75 8.49 8.96
C TYR A 89 -2.22 9.90 8.54
N ASN A 90 -1.43 10.93 8.87
CA ASN A 90 -1.71 12.33 8.60
C ASN A 90 -0.77 12.94 7.53
N GLY A 91 -0.35 12.14 6.56
CA GLY A 91 0.34 12.61 5.34
C GLY A 91 1.86 12.72 5.45
N SER A 92 2.46 12.37 6.59
CA SER A 92 3.92 12.23 6.69
C SER A 92 4.37 10.81 6.30
N VAL A 93 5.68 10.58 6.31
CA VAL A 93 6.30 9.27 6.13
C VAL A 93 7.09 8.91 7.37
N PHE A 94 6.83 7.74 7.95
CA PHE A 94 7.57 7.21 9.09
C PHE A 94 8.35 5.96 8.68
N ILE A 95 9.64 5.95 8.97
CA ILE A 95 10.52 4.80 8.85
C ILE A 95 10.65 4.19 10.24
N THR A 96 10.17 2.96 10.41
CA THR A 96 10.20 2.27 11.70
C THR A 96 11.62 1.95 12.13
N PRO A 97 11.88 1.70 13.42
CA PRO A 97 12.94 0.78 13.83
C PRO A 97 12.84 -0.56 13.09
N THR A 98 13.98 -1.24 12.94
CA THR A 98 14.05 -2.55 12.29
C THR A 98 13.49 -3.63 13.19
N ILE A 99 12.65 -4.51 12.63
CA ILE A 99 12.03 -5.65 13.31
C ILE A 99 12.30 -6.89 12.44
N ASP A 100 12.85 -7.94 13.03
CA ASP A 100 13.12 -9.22 12.35
C ASP A 100 13.89 -9.06 11.00
N GLY A 101 14.79 -8.08 10.94
CA GLY A 101 15.59 -7.75 9.74
C GLY A 101 14.87 -6.92 8.66
N TRP A 102 13.63 -6.49 8.93
CA TRP A 102 12.84 -5.63 8.07
C TRP A 102 12.66 -4.24 8.66
N THR A 103 12.84 -3.21 7.84
CA THR A 103 12.46 -1.85 8.17
C THR A 103 11.25 -1.47 7.32
N LEU A 104 10.19 -1.00 7.97
CA LEU A 104 8.98 -0.57 7.31
C LEU A 104 9.00 0.94 7.10
N VAL A 105 8.52 1.39 5.94
CA VAL A 105 8.32 2.81 5.64
C VAL A 105 6.85 3.02 5.34
N CYS A 106 6.12 3.70 6.21
CA CYS A 106 4.67 3.81 6.13
C CYS A 106 4.17 5.26 6.09
N GLY A 107 2.98 5.43 5.54
CA GLY A 107 2.22 6.68 5.64
C GLY A 107 1.70 7.23 4.30
N TRP A 108 0.73 8.13 4.42
CA TRP A 108 0.02 8.75 3.29
C TRP A 108 0.85 9.75 2.48
N GLY A 109 2.08 10.04 2.91
CA GLY A 109 3.06 10.80 2.13
C GLY A 109 3.83 9.98 1.09
N LEU A 110 3.61 8.66 1.02
CA LEU A 110 4.18 7.78 0.00
C LEU A 110 3.36 7.81 -1.30
N PRO A 111 3.86 7.27 -2.43
CA PRO A 111 3.07 7.07 -3.63
C PRO A 111 1.96 6.03 -3.41
N HIS A 112 0.73 6.32 -3.87
CA HIS A 112 -0.47 5.55 -3.49
C HIS A 112 -0.63 4.24 -4.26
N GLY A 113 -0.14 4.17 -5.51
CA GLY A 113 -0.32 2.99 -6.36
C GLY A 113 -1.75 2.81 -6.89
N ASP A 114 -2.66 3.75 -6.67
CA ASP A 114 -4.09 3.67 -6.99
C ASP A 114 -4.45 3.87 -8.48
N SER A 115 -3.42 3.94 -9.33
CA SER A 115 -3.50 4.11 -10.79
C SER A 115 -2.34 3.36 -11.45
N LYS A 116 -2.40 3.16 -12.78
CA LYS A 116 -1.29 2.51 -13.50
C LYS A 116 0.02 3.30 -13.35
N GLU A 117 -0.06 4.61 -13.47
CA GLU A 117 1.07 5.52 -13.28
C GLU A 117 1.60 5.46 -11.84
N GLY A 118 0.70 5.40 -10.85
CA GLY A 118 1.08 5.22 -9.44
C GLY A 118 1.76 3.87 -9.19
N ILE A 119 1.27 2.78 -9.79
CA ILE A 119 1.89 1.44 -9.69
C ILE A 119 3.29 1.47 -10.31
N ASP A 120 3.48 2.13 -11.45
CA ASP A 120 4.80 2.26 -12.07
C ASP A 120 5.76 3.09 -11.20
N GLU A 121 5.30 4.16 -10.54
CA GLU A 121 6.11 4.88 -9.55
C GLU A 121 6.56 3.96 -8.40
N VAL A 122 5.63 3.20 -7.83
CA VAL A 122 5.93 2.23 -6.75
C VAL A 122 6.92 1.17 -7.23
N LYS A 123 6.72 0.61 -8.43
CA LYS A 123 7.63 -0.38 -9.04
C LYS A 123 9.05 0.16 -9.18
N ASN A 124 9.22 1.39 -9.65
CA ASN A 124 10.53 2.03 -9.80
C ASN A 124 11.26 2.17 -8.44
N ILE A 125 10.52 2.52 -7.38
CA ILE A 125 11.05 2.60 -6.02
C ILE A 125 11.45 1.21 -5.54
N LEU A 126 10.58 0.21 -5.70
CA LEU A 126 10.85 -1.17 -5.30
C LEU A 126 12.04 -1.77 -6.03
N GLN A 127 12.21 -1.51 -7.32
CA GLN A 127 13.39 -1.93 -8.07
C GLN A 127 14.66 -1.31 -7.48
N THR A 128 14.63 -0.03 -7.14
CA THR A 128 15.78 0.65 -6.52
C THR A 128 16.10 0.05 -5.15
N LEU A 129 15.09 -0.09 -4.29
CA LEU A 129 15.24 -0.63 -2.94
C LEU A 129 15.68 -2.09 -2.94
N SER A 130 15.03 -2.96 -3.72
CA SER A 130 15.37 -4.39 -3.79
C SER A 130 16.72 -4.63 -4.46
N LYS A 131 17.15 -3.77 -5.38
CA LYS A 131 18.51 -3.84 -5.96
C LYS A 131 19.58 -3.54 -4.91
N GLU A 132 19.29 -2.62 -3.97
CA GLU A 132 20.24 -2.22 -2.94
C GLU A 132 20.21 -3.15 -1.72
N PHE A 133 19.03 -3.59 -1.30
CA PHE A 133 18.82 -4.34 -0.05
C PHE A 133 18.40 -5.80 -0.26
N GLY A 134 18.44 -6.28 -1.49
CA GLY A 134 18.07 -7.65 -1.87
C GLY A 134 16.57 -7.86 -2.03
N GLU A 135 15.73 -7.38 -1.10
CA GLU A 135 14.28 -7.54 -1.17
C GLU A 135 13.53 -6.31 -0.67
N ALA A 136 12.49 -5.92 -1.41
CA ALA A 136 11.57 -4.86 -1.05
C ALA A 136 10.15 -5.22 -1.49
N GLN A 137 9.18 -4.88 -0.65
CA GLN A 137 7.76 -5.16 -0.86
C GLN A 137 6.96 -3.87 -0.63
N PHE A 138 5.81 -3.75 -1.27
CA PHE A 138 4.87 -2.66 -1.08
C PHE A 138 3.48 -3.22 -0.81
N PHE A 139 2.75 -2.55 0.06
CA PHE A 139 1.38 -2.88 0.42
C PHE A 139 0.56 -1.59 0.53
N CYS A 140 -0.68 -1.60 0.05
CA CYS A 140 -1.61 -0.49 0.22
C CYS A 140 -3.05 -0.98 0.34
N THR A 141 -3.78 -0.39 1.29
CA THR A 141 -5.22 -0.59 1.46
C THR A 141 -5.95 0.75 1.61
N HIS A 142 -7.15 0.86 1.02
CA HIS A 142 -8.06 1.98 1.23
C HIS A 142 -9.54 1.55 1.17
N ARG A 143 -10.14 1.33 2.36
CA ARG A 143 -11.52 0.87 2.57
C ARG A 143 -12.68 1.76 2.09
N VAL A 144 -12.40 2.93 1.51
CA VAL A 144 -13.49 3.76 0.92
C VAL A 144 -13.68 3.35 -0.54
N THR A 145 -12.59 3.00 -1.20
CA THR A 145 -12.55 2.59 -2.60
C THR A 145 -12.35 1.08 -2.74
N GLU A 146 -12.26 0.36 -1.61
CA GLU A 146 -11.88 -1.06 -1.55
C GLU A 146 -10.63 -1.33 -2.40
N TYR A 147 -9.64 -0.43 -2.29
CA TYR A 147 -8.39 -0.54 -3.02
C TYR A 147 -7.41 -1.41 -2.23
N HIS A 148 -6.86 -2.44 -2.85
CA HIS A 148 -5.91 -3.37 -2.26
C HIS A 148 -4.77 -3.64 -3.24
N CYS A 149 -3.53 -3.49 -2.77
CA CYS A 149 -2.37 -3.66 -3.62
C CYS A 149 -1.20 -4.26 -2.85
N TRP A 150 -0.52 -5.23 -3.47
CA TRP A 150 0.75 -5.73 -3.01
C TRP A 150 1.70 -5.98 -4.18
N ILE A 151 2.96 -5.60 -3.98
CA ILE A 151 4.02 -5.72 -4.98
C ILE A 151 5.28 -6.26 -4.33
N LYS A 152 5.90 -7.27 -4.94
CA LYS A 152 7.18 -7.86 -4.49
C LYS A 152 8.26 -7.61 -5.51
N ALA A 153 9.43 -7.17 -5.03
CA ALA A 153 10.63 -7.06 -5.83
C ALA A 153 11.85 -7.65 -5.12
N THR A 154 12.66 -8.38 -5.88
CA THR A 154 13.87 -9.04 -5.41
C THR A 154 15.01 -8.71 -6.36
N ASN A 155 16.16 -8.28 -5.84
CA ASN A 155 17.37 -7.96 -6.59
C ASN A 155 17.14 -7.02 -7.80
N GLY A 156 16.25 -6.05 -7.65
CA GLY A 156 15.93 -5.06 -8.68
C GLY A 156 14.93 -5.50 -9.73
N GLN A 157 14.30 -6.67 -9.57
CA GLN A 157 13.26 -7.17 -10.46
C GLN A 157 11.92 -7.24 -9.72
N VAL A 158 10.87 -6.74 -10.36
CA VAL A 158 9.50 -6.88 -9.84
C VAL A 158 9.01 -8.28 -10.21
N GLU A 159 8.75 -9.11 -9.21
CA GLU A 159 8.39 -10.52 -9.40
C GLU A 159 6.88 -10.74 -9.38
N ARG A 160 6.15 -9.86 -8.67
CA ARG A 160 4.71 -9.97 -8.48
C ARG A 160 4.09 -8.59 -8.29
N VAL A 161 3.03 -8.31 -9.03
CA VAL A 161 2.13 -7.15 -8.82
C VAL A 161 0.71 -7.67 -8.76
N TYR A 162 -0.02 -7.36 -7.70
CA TYR A 162 -1.47 -7.53 -7.65
C TYR A 162 -2.10 -6.25 -7.13
N SER A 163 -3.07 -5.74 -7.89
CA SER A 163 -3.80 -4.53 -7.54
C SER A 163 -5.26 -4.69 -7.92
N TYR A 164 -6.15 -4.44 -6.96
CA TYR A 164 -7.59 -4.59 -7.07
C TYR A 164 -8.30 -3.34 -6.55
N LEU A 165 -9.32 -2.89 -7.27
CA LEU A 165 -10.17 -1.76 -6.91
C LEU A 165 -11.62 -2.25 -6.81
N GLY A 166 -12.10 -2.46 -5.59
CA GLY A 166 -13.45 -2.97 -5.36
C GLY A 166 -14.55 -1.97 -5.76
N GLU A 167 -14.28 -0.66 -5.79
CA GLU A 167 -15.23 0.33 -6.31
C GLU A 167 -15.61 0.07 -7.78
N SER A 168 -14.67 -0.42 -8.60
CA SER A 168 -14.94 -0.83 -9.98
C SER A 168 -15.17 -2.34 -10.11
N GLY A 169 -14.88 -3.14 -9.08
CA GLY A 169 -14.90 -4.59 -9.14
C GLY A 169 -13.80 -5.18 -10.05
N GLU A 170 -12.72 -4.44 -10.29
CA GLU A 170 -11.71 -4.78 -11.30
C GLU A 170 -10.28 -4.74 -10.75
N ASN A 171 -9.41 -5.59 -11.30
CA ASN A 171 -7.98 -5.44 -11.12
C ASN A 171 -7.45 -4.21 -11.89
N ILE A 172 -6.51 -3.47 -11.29
CA ILE A 172 -5.76 -2.42 -11.99
C ILE A 172 -4.54 -3.03 -12.70
N ALA A 173 -3.86 -3.96 -12.02
CA ALA A 173 -2.67 -4.65 -12.51
C ALA A 173 -2.57 -6.07 -11.92
N ILE A 174 -2.19 -7.02 -12.77
CA ILE A 174 -1.75 -8.35 -12.37
C ILE A 174 -0.51 -8.67 -13.21
N GLU A 175 0.65 -8.69 -12.57
CA GLU A 175 1.93 -9.04 -13.20
C GLU A 175 2.63 -10.14 -12.39
N GLY A 176 3.42 -10.96 -13.08
CA GLY A 176 4.16 -12.05 -12.44
C GLY A 176 3.30 -13.26 -12.09
N GLN A 177 3.90 -14.21 -11.38
CA GLN A 177 3.24 -15.45 -10.96
C GLN A 177 2.85 -15.38 -9.49
N PRO A 178 1.68 -15.89 -9.08
CA PRO A 178 1.32 -15.99 -7.68
C PRO A 178 2.41 -16.66 -6.84
N THR A 179 2.69 -16.07 -5.68
CA THR A 179 3.59 -16.61 -4.66
C THR A 179 3.02 -17.89 -4.04
N GLU A 180 3.82 -18.61 -3.25
CA GLU A 180 3.39 -19.88 -2.65
C GLU A 180 2.09 -19.74 -1.84
N PHE A 181 1.97 -18.69 -1.03
CA PHE A 181 0.75 -18.38 -0.28
C PHE A 181 -0.42 -18.09 -1.22
N GLU A 182 -0.25 -17.21 -2.21
CA GLU A 182 -1.32 -16.87 -3.17
C GLU A 182 -1.80 -18.09 -3.97
N ARG A 183 -0.94 -19.09 -4.23
CA ARG A 183 -1.34 -20.33 -4.93
C ARG A 183 -2.29 -21.21 -4.13
N THR A 184 -2.36 -21.03 -2.81
CA THR A 184 -3.36 -21.69 -1.97
C THR A 184 -4.74 -21.06 -2.12
N LEU A 185 -4.81 -19.88 -2.72
CA LEU A 185 -6.01 -19.08 -2.92
C LEU A 185 -6.45 -19.14 -4.37
N LYS A 186 -7.76 -19.01 -4.58
CA LYS A 186 -8.34 -18.75 -5.90
C LYS A 186 -8.54 -17.26 -6.08
N LEU A 187 -7.44 -16.52 -6.00
CA LEU A 187 -7.45 -15.06 -6.05
C LEU A 187 -8.09 -14.58 -7.36
N ALA A 188 -9.05 -13.66 -7.25
CA ALA A 188 -9.77 -13.11 -8.39
C ALA A 188 -8.81 -12.47 -9.40
N ASN A 189 -9.07 -12.71 -10.69
CA ASN A 189 -8.29 -12.19 -11.80
C ASN A 189 -9.25 -11.76 -12.91
N THR A 190 -9.59 -10.47 -12.91
CA THR A 190 -10.51 -9.88 -13.89
C THR A 190 -9.89 -9.73 -15.28
N PHE A 191 -8.60 -10.03 -15.44
CA PHE A 191 -7.92 -10.07 -16.74
C PHE A 191 -7.82 -11.49 -17.32
N SER A 192 -8.30 -12.51 -16.59
CA SER A 192 -8.31 -13.88 -17.07
C SER A 192 -9.29 -14.08 -18.23
N ASP A 193 -9.06 -15.13 -19.05
CA ASP A 193 -10.02 -15.50 -20.08
C ASP A 193 -11.36 -15.94 -19.50
N GLU A 194 -11.37 -16.52 -18.29
CA GLU A 194 -12.59 -16.91 -17.57
C GLU A 194 -13.45 -15.70 -17.22
N ALA A 195 -12.83 -14.57 -16.86
CA ALA A 195 -13.52 -13.33 -16.51
C ALA A 195 -14.26 -12.65 -17.67
N LYS A 196 -14.15 -13.18 -18.90
CA LYS A 196 -14.98 -12.77 -20.04
C LYS A 196 -16.41 -13.30 -19.96
N ASP A 197 -16.65 -14.33 -19.15
CA ASP A 197 -17.99 -14.84 -18.84
C ASP A 197 -18.51 -14.18 -17.56
N GLU A 198 -19.72 -13.59 -17.59
CA GLU A 198 -20.34 -12.96 -16.42
C GLU A 198 -20.47 -13.92 -15.22
N LYS A 199 -20.60 -15.23 -15.48
CA LYS A 199 -20.66 -16.26 -14.43
C LYS A 199 -19.37 -16.36 -13.61
N TYR A 200 -18.26 -15.85 -14.12
CA TYR A 200 -17.02 -15.78 -13.36
C TYR A 200 -17.22 -15.02 -12.05
N PHE A 201 -17.93 -13.90 -12.10
CA PHE A 201 -18.15 -13.02 -10.94
C PHE A 201 -19.15 -13.59 -9.93
N GLU A 202 -19.93 -14.61 -10.33
CA GLU A 202 -20.88 -15.32 -9.47
C GLU A 202 -20.25 -16.50 -8.73
N ARG A 203 -18.99 -16.82 -9.01
CA ARG A 203 -18.29 -17.96 -8.40
C ARG A 203 -18.02 -17.73 -6.91
N GLU A 204 -18.54 -18.62 -6.08
CA GLU A 204 -18.32 -18.62 -4.63
C GLU A 204 -16.91 -19.07 -4.22
N ASP A 205 -16.16 -19.72 -5.13
CA ASP A 205 -14.82 -20.20 -4.85
C ASP A 205 -13.72 -19.16 -5.09
N LEU A 206 -14.06 -17.99 -5.64
CA LEU A 206 -13.12 -16.88 -5.83
C LEU A 206 -12.82 -16.16 -4.52
N VAL A 207 -11.56 -15.80 -4.35
CA VAL A 207 -11.10 -14.98 -3.24
C VAL A 207 -10.89 -13.55 -3.75
N TRP A 208 -11.75 -12.64 -3.29
CA TRP A 208 -11.60 -11.20 -3.55
C TRP A 208 -10.65 -10.59 -2.53
N ALA A 209 -9.88 -9.60 -2.97
CA ALA A 209 -8.95 -8.92 -2.06
C ALA A 209 -9.71 -8.00 -1.11
N ASP A 210 -9.38 -8.10 0.17
CA ASP A 210 -9.82 -7.24 1.25
C ASP A 210 -8.63 -6.86 2.16
N GLU A 211 -8.90 -6.12 3.24
CA GLU A 211 -7.84 -5.71 4.17
C GLU A 211 -7.20 -6.91 4.89
N GLU A 212 -7.97 -7.94 5.22
CA GLU A 212 -7.49 -9.10 5.98
C GLU A 212 -6.57 -9.98 5.15
N LEU A 213 -6.96 -10.28 3.91
CA LEU A 213 -6.12 -11.00 2.98
C LEU A 213 -4.81 -10.25 2.75
N LEU A 214 -4.85 -8.93 2.64
CA LEU A 214 -3.63 -8.13 2.46
C LEU A 214 -2.68 -8.27 3.67
N MET A 215 -3.19 -8.28 4.90
CA MET A 215 -2.37 -8.55 6.10
C MET A 215 -1.78 -9.96 6.09
N GLN A 216 -2.56 -10.96 5.65
CA GLN A 216 -2.04 -12.33 5.48
C GLN A 216 -0.93 -12.39 4.43
N VAL A 217 -1.06 -11.69 3.30
CA VAL A 217 0.02 -11.61 2.30
C VAL A 217 1.26 -10.95 2.91
N ALA A 218 1.09 -9.86 3.66
CA ALA A 218 2.19 -9.18 4.34
C ALA A 218 2.90 -10.09 5.35
N GLU A 219 2.15 -10.86 6.15
CA GLU A 219 2.69 -11.84 7.09
C GLU A 219 3.53 -12.92 6.38
N HIS A 220 3.03 -13.48 5.27
CA HIS A 220 3.72 -14.54 4.55
C HIS A 220 4.94 -14.03 3.78
N TRP A 221 4.94 -12.75 3.39
CA TRP A 221 6.03 -12.17 2.61
C TRP A 221 7.13 -11.56 3.47
N SER A 222 6.77 -10.90 4.57
CA SER A 222 7.71 -10.27 5.50
C SER A 222 7.14 -10.19 6.91
N ILE A 223 6.31 -9.17 7.17
CA ILE A 223 5.77 -8.83 8.48
C ILE A 223 4.37 -8.25 8.32
N ASP A 224 3.45 -8.70 9.16
CA ASP A 224 2.16 -8.05 9.38
C ASP A 224 2.28 -6.97 10.46
N PRO A 225 2.21 -5.67 10.10
CA PRO A 225 2.36 -4.57 11.05
C PRO A 225 1.20 -4.45 12.04
N THR A 226 0.06 -5.12 11.82
CA THR A 226 -1.08 -5.04 12.74
C THR A 226 -0.82 -5.77 14.07
N LYS A 227 0.17 -6.69 14.08
CA LYS A 227 0.52 -7.49 15.26
C LYS A 227 1.52 -6.81 16.19
N PHE A 228 2.00 -5.60 15.88
CA PHE A 228 3.07 -4.96 16.64
C PHE A 228 2.68 -4.59 18.08
N ASP A 229 1.43 -4.24 18.36
CA ASP A 229 0.97 -3.93 19.72
C ASP A 229 1.09 -5.15 20.67
N GLU A 230 1.12 -6.38 20.11
CA GLU A 230 1.22 -7.63 20.85
C GLU A 230 2.68 -8.10 21.03
N ARG A 231 3.62 -7.53 20.26
CA ARG A 231 5.04 -7.93 20.20
C ARG A 231 5.85 -7.29 21.32
N LYS A 232 6.00 -8.01 22.43
CA LYS A 232 6.79 -7.58 23.61
C LYS A 232 8.30 -7.75 23.47
N ASP A 233 8.74 -8.43 22.41
CA ASP A 233 10.14 -8.68 22.09
C ASP A 233 10.79 -7.53 21.31
N ILE A 234 10.00 -6.59 20.77
CA ILE A 234 10.50 -5.40 20.09
C ILE A 234 10.93 -4.37 21.15
N ALA A 235 12.22 -4.07 21.20
CA ALA A 235 12.76 -3.07 22.11
C ALA A 235 12.31 -1.64 21.72
N PRO A 236 11.93 -0.80 22.70
CA PRO A 236 11.65 0.61 22.45
C PRO A 236 12.79 1.31 21.74
N SER A 237 12.49 1.97 20.63
CA SER A 237 13.50 2.60 19.78
C SER A 237 12.89 3.70 18.91
N LEU A 238 13.74 4.61 18.41
CA LEU A 238 13.30 5.71 17.54
C LEU A 238 13.37 5.29 16.07
N GLY A 239 12.34 5.61 15.31
CA GLY A 239 12.35 5.62 13.85
C GLY A 239 12.79 6.98 13.30
N LEU A 240 12.54 7.21 12.01
CA LEU A 240 12.74 8.49 11.35
C LEU A 240 11.42 8.99 10.78
N LEU A 241 11.04 10.22 11.09
CA LEU A 241 9.89 10.90 10.49
C LEU A 241 10.37 11.91 9.43
N GLY A 242 9.69 11.94 8.29
CA GLY A 242 9.99 12.87 7.21
C GLY A 242 8.80 13.15 6.28
N GLN A 243 9.07 13.94 5.24
CA GLN A 243 8.12 14.30 4.19
C GLN A 243 8.76 14.09 2.82
N ARG A 244 8.01 13.61 1.83
CA ARG A 244 8.50 13.37 0.46
C ARG A 244 8.32 14.64 -0.40
#